data_AF-A0A4U1CRJ7-F1
#
_entry.id   AF-A0A4U1CRJ7-F1
#
_cell.length_a   1.000
_cell.length_b   1.000
_cell.length_c   1.000
_cell.angle_alpha   90.00
_cell.angle_beta   90.00
_cell.angle_gamma   90.00
#
_symmetry.space_group_name_H-M   'P 1'
#
loop_
_entity.id
_entity.type
_entity.pdbx_description
1 polymer ?
#
loop_
_entity_poly.entity_id
_entity_poly.type
_entity_poly.pdbx_seq_one_letter_code
_entity_poly.pdbx_strand_id
1 'polypeptide(L)'
;MHKLPKHWKMLPLAELVVLRKGKKPIKLLPVPFHQSVPYLDIDAIENNNYKQYADSTSTVISSYDDIFIVADGSRSGLVARGQVGAVGSTIICISPLTINSDFLLYFLQAQYEFFNKNTTGASIPHLNQNLLLTLKVPIPPPDEQVFIANSLKITLDKYQDDFKDAKNEMLQVQKYKRSVLDKAIGGDLTTTWRKQNKITLSETKDELLNICDSPSILNKRDTRFTVPHSWIITDAKSVCSKITDGEHNTPPRQQSGELLLSARNVRDGFIDYADVDYISVEQLRKLRKRCDPEKNDVLIVSVGATIGRTAIVSDNISFALVRSVLLLKPKISGYFLMYCLQSPLLQDLIKESCKGVAQAHLYITETNNLPIPFPSFAEQEQIVIQVDKHFRTAEQLEEKTKVTLKKVDDLQRSIFQLAYSGRIAVNPGAGKVDSVWFNEFVELNNVARQNFITNNKAISDKKKTAYKKLRDVMATKKSIIEILEGATKNQITVEDAWHQSHYYEKGEIEDFYEELESVSKKNKSGKIVSWEFTNSSKGGVLLKLK
;
A
#
# COMPACT_ATOMS: atom_id res chain seq x y z
N MET A 1 19.70 31.44 7.00
CA MET A 1 19.80 30.75 8.30
C MET A 1 19.39 31.73 9.40
N HIS A 2 18.22 31.51 10.02
CA HIS A 2 17.80 32.35 11.15
C HIS A 2 18.54 31.92 12.42
N LYS A 3 18.97 32.89 13.23
CA LYS A 3 19.63 32.61 14.51
C LYS A 3 18.58 32.09 15.49
N LEU A 4 18.87 30.96 16.13
CA LEU A 4 18.06 30.39 17.20
C LEU A 4 17.93 31.39 18.36
N PRO A 5 16.86 31.31 19.18
CA PRO A 5 16.77 32.09 20.41
C PRO A 5 18.02 31.90 21.26
N LYS A 6 18.50 32.97 21.90
CA LYS A 6 19.79 32.96 22.63
C LYS A 6 19.81 31.95 23.79
N HIS A 7 18.66 31.64 24.37
CA HIS A 7 18.50 30.70 25.47
C HIS A 7 18.37 29.24 25.00
N TRP A 8 18.14 29.00 23.71
CA TRP A 8 18.15 27.65 23.16
C TRP A 8 19.57 27.16 22.96
N LYS A 9 19.75 25.85 23.11
CA LYS A 9 21.05 25.20 22.96
C LYS A 9 20.95 24.03 21.99
N MET A 10 22.06 23.66 21.39
CA MET A 10 22.11 22.53 20.44
C MET A 10 22.84 21.37 21.09
N LEU A 11 22.22 20.20 21.09
CA LEU A 11 22.85 18.96 21.53
C LEU A 11 22.73 17.88 20.45
N PRO A 12 23.74 17.01 20.27
CA PRO A 12 23.60 15.80 19.47
C PRO A 12 22.48 14.91 20.02
N LEU A 13 21.71 14.28 19.14
CA LEU A 13 20.65 13.35 19.52
C LEU A 13 21.17 12.23 20.44
N ALA A 14 22.41 11.78 20.22
CA ALA A 14 23.06 10.75 21.03
C ALA A 14 23.08 11.04 22.54
N GLU A 15 23.08 12.32 22.94
CA GLU A 15 23.11 12.74 24.35
C GLU A 15 21.71 12.73 24.99
N LEU A 16 20.65 12.77 24.17
CA LEU A 16 19.27 12.96 24.60
C LEU A 16 18.47 11.65 24.67
N VAL A 17 18.95 10.59 24.02
CA VAL A 17 18.18 9.36 23.79
C VAL A 17 19.00 8.09 23.93
N VAL A 18 18.32 6.98 24.18
CA VAL A 18 18.89 5.63 24.05
C VAL A 18 18.22 4.89 22.90
N LEU A 19 19.02 4.37 21.97
CA LEU A 19 18.54 3.57 20.84
C LEU A 19 18.48 2.08 21.19
N ARG A 20 17.38 1.42 20.81
CA ARG A 20 17.22 -0.04 20.84
C ARG A 20 16.74 -0.51 19.46
N LYS A 21 17.58 -1.24 18.74
CA LYS A 21 17.16 -1.86 17.47
C LYS A 21 16.23 -3.04 17.76
N GLY A 22 15.08 -3.09 17.08
CA GLY A 22 14.16 -4.21 17.14
C GLY A 22 14.79 -5.50 16.65
N LYS A 23 14.13 -6.63 16.94
CA LYS A 23 14.65 -7.97 16.64
C LYS A 23 13.53 -8.88 16.19
N LYS A 24 13.88 -9.87 15.36
CA LYS A 24 12.93 -10.91 14.99
C LYS A 24 12.64 -11.78 16.23
N PRO A 25 11.37 -11.93 16.64
CA PRO A 25 11.00 -12.81 17.75
C PRO A 25 11.27 -14.28 17.43
N ILE A 26 11.43 -15.08 18.47
CA ILE A 26 11.56 -16.54 18.37
C ILE A 26 10.21 -17.16 18.03
N LYS A 27 9.15 -16.72 18.71
CA LYS A 27 7.78 -17.16 18.44
C LYS A 27 6.95 -15.99 17.91
N LEU A 28 6.36 -16.17 16.73
CA LEU A 28 5.51 -15.20 16.05
C LEU A 28 4.33 -15.92 15.43
N LEU A 29 3.12 -15.63 15.89
CA LEU A 29 1.89 -16.28 15.44
C LEU A 29 0.86 -15.24 15.00
N PRO A 30 -0.05 -15.57 14.06
CA PRO A 30 -1.13 -14.66 13.65
C PRO A 30 -2.20 -14.48 14.74
N VAL A 31 -2.18 -15.29 15.80
CA VAL A 31 -3.13 -15.24 16.92
C VAL A 31 -2.40 -15.04 18.25
N PRO A 32 -3.02 -14.37 19.24
CA PRO A 32 -2.46 -14.22 20.58
C PRO A 32 -2.20 -15.58 21.24
N PHE A 33 -1.15 -15.65 22.07
CA PHE A 33 -0.86 -16.79 22.95
C PHE A 33 -0.43 -16.31 24.33
N HIS A 34 -0.30 -17.24 25.28
CA HIS A 34 0.10 -16.93 26.66
C HIS A 34 1.43 -16.13 26.69
N GLN A 35 1.42 -14.96 27.34
CA GLN A 35 2.54 -14.00 27.42
C GLN A 35 3.02 -13.39 26.08
N SER A 36 2.19 -13.47 25.04
CA SER A 36 2.44 -12.75 23.79
C SER A 36 2.09 -11.27 23.90
N VAL A 37 2.73 -10.47 23.05
CA VAL A 37 2.47 -9.04 22.86
C VAL A 37 2.30 -8.77 21.36
N PRO A 38 1.60 -7.70 20.96
CA PRO A 38 1.51 -7.31 19.55
C PRO A 38 2.90 -7.15 18.93
N TYR A 39 3.10 -7.69 17.74
CA TYR A 39 4.32 -7.48 16.96
C TYR A 39 4.21 -6.17 16.17
N LEU A 40 5.18 -5.29 16.36
CA LEU A 40 5.22 -3.97 15.77
C LEU A 40 6.11 -4.01 14.53
N ASP A 41 5.51 -4.25 13.37
CA ASP A 41 6.09 -3.99 12.07
C ASP A 41 5.73 -2.57 11.58
N ILE A 42 6.11 -2.23 10.34
CA ILE A 42 5.88 -0.88 9.82
C ILE A 42 4.38 -0.57 9.68
N ASP A 43 3.55 -1.56 9.31
CA ASP A 43 2.11 -1.35 9.16
C ASP A 43 1.42 -1.18 10.53
N ALA A 44 1.87 -1.93 11.54
CA ALA A 44 1.38 -1.79 12.91
C ALA A 44 1.67 -0.39 13.48
N ILE A 45 2.88 0.15 13.30
CA ILE A 45 3.23 1.46 13.87
C ILE A 45 2.55 2.64 13.14
N GLU A 46 2.18 2.48 11.87
CA GLU A 46 1.49 3.52 11.10
C GLU A 46 -0.02 3.48 11.28
N ASN A 47 -0.60 2.27 11.25
CA ASN A 47 -2.05 2.08 11.10
C ASN A 47 -2.70 1.38 12.31
N ASN A 48 -1.93 1.06 13.35
CA ASN A 48 -2.37 0.20 14.48
C ASN A 48 -2.92 -1.16 14.01
N ASN A 49 -2.42 -1.67 12.87
CA ASN A 49 -2.86 -2.91 12.26
C ASN A 49 -1.97 -4.09 12.71
N TYR A 50 -2.30 -4.69 13.85
CA TYR A 50 -1.52 -5.80 14.42
C TYR A 50 -1.86 -7.14 13.76
N LYS A 51 -0.99 -7.60 12.85
CA LYS A 51 -1.20 -8.88 12.13
C LYS A 51 -0.69 -10.10 12.88
N GLN A 52 0.24 -9.92 13.80
CA GLN A 52 0.95 -11.00 14.47
C GLN A 52 1.26 -10.66 15.93
N TYR A 53 1.47 -11.69 16.73
CA TYR A 53 1.78 -11.63 18.16
C TYR A 53 3.09 -12.35 18.41
N ALA A 54 3.98 -11.70 19.17
CA ALA A 54 5.34 -12.14 19.43
C ALA A 54 5.53 -12.49 20.91
N ASP A 55 6.50 -13.34 21.21
CA ASP A 55 6.90 -13.55 22.60
C ASP A 55 7.57 -12.29 23.18
N SER A 56 7.23 -11.95 24.42
CA SER A 56 7.70 -10.73 25.09
C SER A 56 9.17 -10.79 25.55
N THR A 57 9.80 -11.95 25.43
CA THR A 57 11.11 -12.23 26.04
C THR A 57 12.27 -12.10 25.05
N SER A 58 12.08 -12.48 23.78
CA SER A 58 13.13 -12.53 22.77
C SER A 58 13.35 -11.20 22.03
N THR A 59 12.45 -10.24 22.22
CA THR A 59 12.43 -8.97 21.48
C THR A 59 12.62 -7.75 22.37
N VAL A 60 12.87 -6.61 21.72
CA VAL A 60 12.79 -5.29 22.34
C VAL A 60 11.31 -4.98 22.54
N ILE A 61 10.93 -4.67 23.78
CA ILE A 61 9.60 -4.18 24.11
C ILE A 61 9.67 -2.67 24.23
N SER A 62 8.74 -1.99 23.57
CA SER A 62 8.59 -0.54 23.62
C SER A 62 7.44 -0.10 24.52
N SER A 63 7.43 1.18 24.88
CA SER A 63 6.35 1.87 25.58
C SER A 63 5.73 3.00 24.73
N TYR A 64 4.75 3.70 25.28
CA TYR A 64 4.15 4.89 24.65
C TYR A 64 5.06 6.12 24.64
N ASP A 65 6.07 6.17 25.52
CA ASP A 65 7.03 7.28 25.59
C ASP A 65 8.16 7.15 24.56
N ASP A 66 8.32 5.96 23.99
CA ASP A 66 9.28 5.70 22.94
C ASP A 66 8.88 6.40 21.63
N ILE A 67 9.86 6.55 20.74
CA ILE A 67 9.67 7.01 19.37
C ILE A 67 10.21 5.92 18.44
N PHE A 68 9.48 5.59 17.39
CA PHE A 68 9.94 4.65 16.38
C PHE A 68 10.55 5.39 15.20
N ILE A 69 11.64 4.84 14.66
CA ILE A 69 12.16 5.22 13.36
C ILE A 69 12.39 3.98 12.49
N VAL A 70 11.88 4.00 11.27
CA VAL A 70 12.08 2.91 10.30
C VAL A 70 13.55 2.89 9.89
N ALA A 71 14.20 1.76 10.10
CA ALA A 71 15.62 1.57 9.86
C ALA A 71 15.93 0.99 8.48
N ASP A 72 15.03 0.18 7.92
CA ASP A 72 15.28 -0.56 6.69
C ASP A 72 14.10 -0.45 5.71
N GLY A 73 14.41 -0.31 4.41
CA GLY A 73 13.43 -0.24 3.32
C GLY A 73 13.28 1.17 2.72
N SER A 74 12.43 1.30 1.69
CA SER A 74 12.21 2.55 0.95
C SER A 74 11.74 3.72 1.82
N ARG A 75 11.13 3.42 2.97
CA ARG A 75 10.65 4.40 3.97
C ARG A 75 11.61 4.59 5.14
N SER A 76 12.88 4.21 4.99
CA SER A 76 13.91 4.45 6.01
C SER A 76 13.94 5.92 6.42
N GLY A 77 13.96 6.16 7.73
CA GLY A 77 13.84 7.49 8.33
C GLY A 77 12.43 7.88 8.76
N LEU A 78 11.38 7.11 8.40
CA LEU A 78 10.01 7.40 8.81
C LEU A 78 9.87 7.32 10.33
N VAL A 79 9.25 8.32 10.95
CA VAL A 79 9.13 8.44 12.41
C VAL A 79 7.68 8.29 12.84
N ALA A 80 7.44 7.42 13.82
CA ALA A 80 6.12 7.16 14.39
C ALA A 80 6.15 7.24 15.93
N ARG A 81 4.98 7.47 16.52
CA ARG A 81 4.78 7.47 17.98
C ARG A 81 4.97 6.06 18.54
N GLY A 82 5.55 5.96 19.74
CA GLY A 82 5.71 4.72 20.47
C GLY A 82 4.38 4.03 20.78
N GLN A 83 4.42 2.70 20.79
CA GLN A 83 3.32 1.82 21.15
C GLN A 83 3.87 0.68 22.01
N VAL A 84 3.01 0.05 22.81
CA VAL A 84 3.40 -1.12 23.59
C VAL A 84 3.37 -2.36 22.72
N GLY A 85 4.53 -2.99 22.53
CA GLY A 85 4.64 -4.21 21.73
C GLY A 85 6.08 -4.65 21.47
N ALA A 86 6.23 -5.77 20.78
CA ALA A 86 7.52 -6.31 20.35
C ALA A 86 7.99 -5.61 19.06
N VAL A 87 9.09 -4.87 19.15
CA VAL A 87 9.62 -4.07 18.03
C VAL A 87 10.29 -4.97 16.99
N GLY A 88 9.79 -4.90 15.75
CA GLY A 88 10.33 -5.64 14.61
C GLY A 88 11.73 -5.20 14.18
N SER A 89 12.45 -6.08 13.49
CA SER A 89 13.87 -5.89 13.17
C SER A 89 14.19 -4.69 12.28
N THR A 90 13.20 -4.21 11.53
CA THR A 90 13.29 -3.07 10.61
C THR A 90 13.04 -1.72 11.29
N ILE A 91 12.80 -1.72 12.61
CA ILE A 91 12.46 -0.51 13.38
C ILE A 91 13.51 -0.32 14.48
N ILE A 92 13.91 0.93 14.69
CA ILE A 92 14.68 1.37 15.85
C ILE A 92 13.73 2.09 16.80
N CYS A 93 13.78 1.69 18.07
CA CYS A 93 13.12 2.36 19.16
C CYS A 93 14.08 3.37 19.78
N ILE A 94 13.64 4.61 19.88
CA ILE A 94 14.35 5.75 20.45
C ILE A 94 13.65 6.08 21.76
N SER A 95 14.30 5.85 22.91
CA SER A 95 13.78 6.32 24.20
C SER A 95 14.32 7.70 24.52
N PRO A 96 13.45 8.72 24.62
CA PRO A 96 13.81 9.99 25.21
C PRO A 96 14.23 9.81 26.67
N LEU A 97 15.17 10.64 27.14
CA LEU A 97 15.58 10.68 28.55
C LEU A 97 14.91 11.84 29.28
N THR A 98 15.49 13.04 29.25
CA THR A 98 14.90 14.23 29.92
C THR A 98 14.20 15.18 28.94
N ILE A 99 14.34 14.96 27.63
CA ILE A 99 13.64 15.73 26.60
C ILE A 99 12.18 15.26 26.47
N ASN A 100 11.26 16.20 26.26
CA ASN A 100 9.86 15.88 26.02
C ASN A 100 9.70 14.99 24.77
N SER A 101 9.03 13.84 24.93
CA SER A 101 8.87 12.84 23.88
C SER A 101 8.11 13.39 22.66
N ASP A 102 7.04 14.14 22.86
CA ASP A 102 6.26 14.72 21.76
C ASP A 102 7.04 15.77 20.98
N PHE A 103 7.78 16.64 21.67
CA PHE A 103 8.67 17.60 21.03
C PHE A 103 9.71 16.89 20.16
N LEU A 104 10.36 15.86 20.70
CA LEU A 104 11.37 15.10 19.97
C LEU A 104 10.75 14.31 18.80
N LEU A 105 9.55 13.74 18.99
CA LEU A 105 8.79 13.04 17.96
C LEU A 105 8.59 13.94 16.74
N TYR A 106 8.01 15.12 16.96
CA TYR A 106 7.74 16.06 15.87
C TYR A 106 9.05 16.59 15.26
N PHE A 107 10.12 16.72 16.04
CA PHE A 107 11.42 17.18 15.51
C PHE A 107 11.99 16.15 14.54
N LEU A 108 11.98 14.88 14.93
CA LEU A 108 12.48 13.79 14.11
C LEU A 108 11.60 13.57 12.87
N GLN A 109 10.27 13.73 12.98
CA GLN A 109 9.37 13.73 11.82
C GLN A 109 9.73 14.80 10.79
N ALA A 110 10.11 15.99 11.24
CA ALA A 110 10.57 17.06 10.35
C ALA A 110 11.87 16.74 9.60
N GLN A 111 12.65 15.75 10.07
CA GLN A 111 13.90 15.31 9.43
C GLN A 111 13.71 14.12 8.49
N TYR A 112 12.47 13.67 8.23
CA TYR A 112 12.21 12.49 7.39
C TYR A 112 12.92 12.57 6.03
N GLU A 113 12.74 13.66 5.28
CA GLU A 113 13.37 13.82 3.97
C GLU A 113 14.91 13.79 4.04
N PHE A 114 15.47 14.41 5.09
CA PHE A 114 16.91 14.43 5.30
C PHE A 114 17.44 13.01 5.52
N PHE A 115 16.79 12.21 6.35
CA PHE A 115 17.20 10.83 6.58
C PHE A 115 16.99 9.94 5.36
N ASN A 116 15.83 10.05 4.70
CA ASN A 116 15.49 9.20 3.57
C ASN A 116 16.43 9.40 2.36
N LYS A 117 16.85 10.65 2.10
CA LYS A 117 17.82 11.00 1.05
C LYS A 117 19.25 10.58 1.38
N ASN A 118 19.60 10.42 2.65
CA ASN A 118 20.94 10.07 3.13
C ASN A 118 21.01 8.64 3.68
N THR A 119 20.22 7.74 3.11
CA THR A 119 20.25 6.30 3.40
C THR A 119 21.53 5.65 2.86
N THR A 120 21.90 4.51 3.43
CA THR A 120 23.01 3.67 2.98
C THR A 120 22.48 2.41 2.30
N GLY A 121 23.21 1.86 1.32
CA GLY A 121 22.82 0.63 0.62
C GLY A 121 22.12 0.91 -0.72
N ALA A 122 22.61 0.28 -1.79
CA ALA A 122 22.16 0.56 -3.16
C ALA A 122 20.81 -0.09 -3.52
N SER A 123 20.55 -1.31 -3.03
CA SER A 123 19.33 -2.07 -3.36
C SER A 123 18.24 -1.96 -2.30
N ILE A 124 18.64 -1.95 -1.03
CA ILE A 124 17.73 -1.77 0.11
C ILE A 124 18.25 -0.57 0.90
N PRO A 125 17.50 0.55 0.95
CA PRO A 125 17.89 1.69 1.74
C PRO A 125 17.90 1.35 3.24
N HIS A 126 18.95 1.76 3.93
CA HIS A 126 19.12 1.63 5.37
C HIS A 126 19.34 3.00 6.00
N LEU A 127 18.74 3.24 7.15
CA LEU A 127 18.94 4.46 7.93
C LEU A 127 20.40 4.54 8.41
N ASN A 128 21.03 5.67 8.13
CA ASN A 128 22.36 5.96 8.64
C ASN A 128 22.28 6.30 10.15
N GLN A 129 22.58 5.34 11.01
CA GLN A 129 22.50 5.53 12.47
C GLN A 129 23.51 6.55 13.00
N ASN A 130 24.68 6.69 12.37
CA ASN A 130 25.65 7.72 12.74
C ASN A 130 25.09 9.10 12.43
N LEU A 131 24.44 9.27 11.29
CA LEU A 131 23.75 10.50 10.94
C LEU A 131 22.61 10.83 11.92
N LEU A 132 21.82 9.82 12.31
CA LEU A 132 20.78 9.97 13.33
C LEU A 132 21.37 10.45 14.67
N LEU A 133 22.41 9.79 15.17
CA LEU A 133 23.01 10.09 16.47
C LEU A 133 23.74 11.45 16.51
N THR A 134 24.30 11.88 15.38
CA THR A 134 25.01 13.17 15.25
C THR A 134 24.09 14.34 14.90
N LEU A 135 22.82 14.08 14.60
CA LEU A 135 21.81 15.11 14.35
C LEU A 135 21.74 16.07 15.53
N LYS A 136 21.92 17.37 15.27
CA LYS A 136 21.85 18.40 16.31
C LYS A 136 20.38 18.78 16.54
N VAL A 137 19.92 18.58 17.77
CA VAL A 137 18.58 18.93 18.22
C VAL A 137 18.61 20.30 18.90
N PRO A 138 17.74 21.25 18.52
CA PRO A 138 17.54 22.49 19.27
C PRO A 138 16.74 22.19 20.54
N ILE A 139 17.27 22.59 21.70
CA ILE A 139 16.71 22.31 23.02
C ILE A 139 16.17 23.61 23.62
N PRO A 140 14.84 23.80 23.65
CA PRO A 140 14.16 24.81 24.45
C PRO A 140 14.12 24.41 25.93
N PRO A 141 13.76 25.35 26.83
CA PRO A 141 13.30 25.05 28.18
C PRO A 141 12.09 24.07 28.20
N PRO A 142 11.86 23.31 29.28
CA PRO A 142 10.81 22.29 29.33
C PRO A 142 9.40 22.82 29.02
N ASP A 143 9.04 23.99 29.53
CA ASP A 143 7.73 24.61 29.28
C ASP A 143 7.55 24.97 27.80
N GLU A 144 8.61 25.45 27.14
CA GLU A 144 8.60 25.72 25.70
C GLU A 144 8.52 24.42 24.87
N GLN A 145 9.19 23.33 25.31
CA GLN A 145 9.07 22.03 24.64
C GLN A 145 7.61 21.54 24.65
N VAL A 146 6.94 21.57 25.81
CA VAL A 146 5.53 21.17 25.95
C VAL A 146 4.62 22.07 25.12
N PHE A 147 4.84 23.39 25.17
CA PHE A 147 4.04 24.34 24.40
C PHE A 147 4.17 24.12 22.89
N ILE A 148 5.40 23.97 22.39
CA ILE A 148 5.67 23.71 20.98
C ILE A 148 5.05 22.39 20.56
N ALA A 149 5.23 21.33 21.35
CA ALA A 149 4.66 20.02 21.06
C ALA A 149 3.13 20.06 20.97
N ASN A 150 2.45 20.71 21.93
CA ASN A 150 1.00 20.86 21.91
C ASN A 150 0.52 21.72 20.73
N SER A 151 1.21 22.81 20.43
CA SER A 151 0.91 23.67 19.29
C SER A 151 1.05 22.91 17.98
N LEU A 152 2.14 22.15 17.82
CA LEU A 152 2.37 21.28 16.67
C LEU A 152 1.30 20.21 16.56
N LYS A 153 0.96 19.53 17.66
CA LYS A 153 -0.09 18.51 17.68
C LYS A 153 -1.42 19.04 17.15
N ILE A 154 -1.96 20.11 17.77
CA ILE A 154 -3.24 20.71 17.37
C ILE A 154 -3.22 21.10 15.88
N THR A 155 -2.11 21.69 15.47
CA THR A 155 -1.91 22.21 14.13
C THR A 155 -1.80 21.07 13.10
N LEU A 156 -1.04 20.02 13.40
CA LEU A 156 -0.87 18.82 12.56
C LEU A 156 -2.14 17.97 12.48
N ASP A 157 -2.87 17.82 13.58
CA ASP A 157 -4.15 17.11 13.60
C ASP A 157 -5.14 17.78 12.63
N LYS A 158 -5.25 19.10 12.67
CA LYS A 158 -6.06 19.86 11.71
C LYS A 158 -5.60 19.65 10.26
N TYR A 159 -4.29 19.59 9.99
CA TYR A 159 -3.80 19.31 8.63
C TYR A 159 -4.11 17.91 8.16
N GLN A 160 -4.07 16.92 9.05
CA GLN A 160 -4.42 15.56 8.68
C GLN A 160 -5.88 15.48 8.23
N ASP A 161 -6.77 16.22 8.90
CA ASP A 161 -8.17 16.35 8.49
C ASP A 161 -8.30 17.05 7.13
N ASP A 162 -7.69 18.23 6.94
CA ASP A 162 -7.70 18.96 5.66
C ASP A 162 -7.15 18.11 4.50
N PHE A 163 -6.07 17.35 4.75
CA PHE A 163 -5.46 16.46 3.77
C PHE A 163 -6.37 15.27 3.41
N LYS A 164 -7.03 14.69 4.42
CA LYS A 164 -7.99 13.61 4.23
C LYS A 164 -9.20 14.10 3.44
N ASP A 165 -9.71 15.29 3.74
CA ASP A 165 -10.82 15.90 3.02
C ASP A 165 -10.45 16.19 1.56
N ALA A 166 -9.30 16.79 1.31
CA ALA A 166 -8.80 17.00 -0.06
C ALA A 166 -8.61 15.68 -0.83
N LYS A 167 -8.12 14.62 -0.19
CA LYS A 167 -8.06 13.27 -0.80
C LYS A 167 -9.44 12.71 -1.12
N ASN A 168 -10.39 12.89 -0.21
CA ASN A 168 -11.78 12.45 -0.42
C ASN A 168 -12.41 13.22 -1.58
N GLU A 169 -12.21 14.55 -1.67
CA GLU A 169 -12.65 15.35 -2.81
C GLU A 169 -12.10 14.82 -4.13
N MET A 170 -10.78 14.55 -4.20
CA MET A 170 -10.16 13.97 -5.38
C MET A 170 -10.82 12.64 -5.78
N LEU A 171 -11.09 11.76 -4.82
CA LEU A 171 -11.80 10.50 -5.06
C LEU A 171 -13.22 10.72 -5.56
N GLN A 172 -13.95 11.70 -5.02
CA GLN A 172 -15.30 12.05 -5.49
C GLN A 172 -15.27 12.58 -6.92
N VAL A 173 -14.26 13.37 -7.29
CA VAL A 173 -14.12 13.84 -8.68
C VAL A 173 -13.87 12.66 -9.63
N GLN A 174 -13.05 11.68 -9.25
CA GLN A 174 -12.86 10.46 -10.05
C GLN A 174 -14.16 9.66 -10.20
N LYS A 175 -14.94 9.51 -9.12
CA LYS A 175 -16.26 8.86 -9.15
C LYS A 175 -17.24 9.63 -10.03
N TYR A 176 -17.19 10.96 -9.99
CA TYR A 176 -18.01 11.83 -10.82
C TYR A 176 -17.70 11.63 -12.30
N LYS A 177 -16.43 11.69 -12.72
CA LYS A 177 -16.01 11.41 -14.11
C LYS A 177 -16.52 10.05 -14.60
N ARG A 178 -16.35 9.01 -13.79
CA ARG A 178 -16.88 7.66 -14.08
C ARG A 178 -18.40 7.66 -14.26
N SER A 179 -19.13 8.29 -13.35
CA SER A 179 -20.60 8.40 -13.44
C SER A 179 -21.05 9.19 -14.68
N VAL A 180 -20.31 10.22 -15.08
CA VAL A 180 -20.58 10.98 -16.31
C VAL A 180 -20.45 10.06 -17.53
N LEU A 181 -19.40 9.23 -17.60
CA LEU A 181 -19.24 8.27 -18.69
C LEU A 181 -20.37 7.23 -18.72
N ASP A 182 -20.75 6.67 -17.56
CA ASP A 182 -21.88 5.72 -17.49
C ASP A 182 -23.20 6.37 -17.99
N LYS A 183 -23.46 7.61 -17.56
CA LYS A 183 -24.62 8.38 -18.03
C LYS A 183 -24.55 8.75 -19.51
N ALA A 184 -23.34 8.92 -20.05
CA ALA A 184 -23.13 9.19 -21.46
C ALA A 184 -23.52 7.97 -22.30
N ILE A 185 -23.03 6.78 -21.93
CA ILE A 185 -23.29 5.54 -22.67
C ILE A 185 -24.70 4.96 -22.41
N GLY A 186 -25.33 5.32 -21.29
CA GLY A 186 -26.73 5.02 -21.00
C GLY A 186 -27.71 6.01 -21.63
N GLY A 187 -27.22 7.09 -22.23
CA GLY A 187 -28.03 8.11 -22.88
C GLY A 187 -28.76 9.06 -21.92
N ASP A 188 -28.41 9.08 -20.64
CA ASP A 188 -29.02 9.98 -19.65
C ASP A 188 -28.68 11.44 -19.95
N LEU A 189 -27.43 11.71 -20.37
CA LEU A 189 -26.93 13.07 -20.63
C LEU A 189 -27.67 13.81 -21.75
N THR A 190 -28.28 13.07 -22.69
CA THR A 190 -28.96 13.62 -23.87
C THR A 190 -30.47 13.39 -23.86
N THR A 191 -31.06 12.97 -22.73
CA THR A 191 -32.50 12.63 -22.65
C THR A 191 -33.42 13.74 -23.18
N THR A 192 -33.20 14.99 -22.75
CA THR A 192 -34.01 16.14 -23.18
C THR A 192 -33.80 16.45 -24.65
N TRP A 193 -32.54 16.47 -25.11
CA TRP A 193 -32.19 16.72 -26.50
C TRP A 193 -32.80 15.67 -27.43
N ARG A 194 -32.73 14.39 -27.05
CA ARG A 194 -33.30 13.27 -27.82
C ARG A 194 -34.81 13.41 -27.99
N LYS A 195 -35.53 13.79 -26.94
CA LYS A 195 -36.98 14.02 -26.98
C LYS A 195 -37.34 15.19 -27.90
N GLN A 196 -36.58 16.29 -27.84
CA GLN A 196 -36.81 17.49 -28.65
C GLN A 196 -36.58 17.22 -30.15
N ASN A 197 -35.54 16.45 -30.48
CA ASN A 197 -35.20 16.10 -31.86
C ASN A 197 -35.97 14.87 -32.38
N LYS A 198 -36.81 14.25 -31.54
CA LYS A 198 -37.67 13.09 -31.90
C LYS A 198 -36.89 11.93 -32.54
N ILE A 199 -35.66 11.69 -32.07
CA ILE A 199 -34.79 10.63 -32.61
C ILE A 199 -35.48 9.27 -32.51
N THR A 200 -35.51 8.55 -33.63
CA THR A 200 -36.18 7.24 -33.72
C THR A 200 -35.19 6.08 -33.82
N LEU A 201 -35.67 4.87 -33.51
CA LEU A 201 -34.88 3.65 -33.73
C LEU A 201 -34.64 3.39 -35.23
N SER A 202 -35.58 3.77 -36.09
CA SER A 202 -35.42 3.61 -37.56
C SER A 202 -34.26 4.44 -38.06
N GLU A 203 -34.22 5.72 -37.71
CA GLU A 203 -33.14 6.65 -38.07
C GLU A 203 -31.77 6.12 -37.62
N THR A 204 -31.67 5.68 -36.37
CA THR A 204 -30.42 5.11 -35.83
C THR A 204 -30.00 3.82 -36.55
N LYS A 205 -30.97 3.01 -36.99
CA LYS A 205 -30.72 1.80 -37.77
C LYS A 205 -30.21 2.12 -39.17
N ASP A 206 -30.82 3.09 -39.83
CA ASP A 206 -30.44 3.52 -41.17
C ASP A 206 -29.01 4.09 -41.17
N GLU A 207 -28.66 4.89 -40.16
CA GLU A 207 -27.30 5.40 -39.97
C GLU A 207 -26.26 4.30 -39.72
N LEU A 208 -26.60 3.26 -38.94
CA LEU A 208 -25.71 2.12 -38.72
C LEU A 208 -25.48 1.33 -40.02
N LEU A 209 -26.54 1.13 -40.80
CA LEU A 209 -26.45 0.43 -42.09
C LEU A 209 -25.61 1.21 -43.11
N ASN A 210 -25.60 2.55 -43.05
CA ASN A 210 -24.75 3.38 -43.91
C ASN A 210 -23.24 3.19 -43.64
N ILE A 211 -22.86 2.74 -42.45
CA ILE A 211 -21.45 2.49 -42.11
C ILE A 211 -21.07 1.00 -42.12
N CYS A 212 -22.05 0.11 -42.05
CA CYS A 212 -21.84 -1.34 -42.04
C CYS A 212 -23.01 -2.07 -42.69
N ASP A 213 -22.76 -2.76 -43.82
CA ASP A 213 -23.79 -3.49 -44.56
C ASP A 213 -24.41 -4.67 -43.78
N SER A 214 -23.67 -5.23 -42.82
CA SER A 214 -24.09 -6.39 -42.02
C SER A 214 -23.62 -6.24 -40.58
N PRO A 215 -24.23 -5.31 -39.83
CA PRO A 215 -23.82 -5.03 -38.46
C PRO A 215 -24.30 -6.15 -37.54
N SER A 216 -23.47 -6.51 -36.56
CA SER A 216 -23.88 -7.41 -35.49
C SER A 216 -24.78 -6.65 -34.53
N ILE A 217 -26.06 -7.04 -34.41
CA ILE A 217 -27.01 -6.41 -33.50
C ILE A 217 -27.08 -7.24 -32.23
N LEU A 218 -26.63 -6.66 -31.11
CA LEU A 218 -26.62 -7.31 -29.82
C LEU A 218 -27.94 -7.06 -29.08
N ASN A 219 -28.41 -8.08 -28.37
CA ASN A 219 -29.63 -7.99 -27.60
C ASN A 219 -29.42 -7.13 -26.35
N LYS A 220 -30.25 -6.09 -26.16
CA LYS A 220 -30.19 -5.17 -25.01
C LYS A 220 -30.34 -5.88 -23.65
N ARG A 221 -30.92 -7.08 -23.62
CA ARG A 221 -31.09 -7.88 -22.39
C ARG A 221 -29.82 -8.63 -21.99
N ASP A 222 -28.91 -8.86 -22.93
CA ASP A 222 -27.68 -9.62 -22.72
C ASP A 222 -26.49 -8.70 -22.41
N THR A 223 -26.74 -7.38 -22.35
CA THR A 223 -25.74 -6.36 -22.05
C THR A 223 -25.84 -5.90 -20.60
N ARG A 224 -24.69 -5.56 -19.99
CA ARG A 224 -24.62 -5.10 -18.58
C ARG A 224 -25.10 -3.68 -18.35
N PHE A 225 -25.58 -3.02 -19.39
CA PHE A 225 -26.03 -1.64 -19.35
C PHE A 225 -27.27 -1.47 -20.22
N THR A 226 -28.13 -0.54 -19.80
CA THR A 226 -29.36 -0.21 -20.50
C THR A 226 -29.15 1.00 -21.38
N VAL A 227 -29.67 0.94 -22.60
CA VAL A 227 -29.65 2.05 -23.55
C VAL A 227 -31.07 2.48 -23.89
N PRO A 228 -31.29 3.73 -24.34
CA PRO A 228 -32.58 4.23 -24.81
C PRO A 228 -33.19 3.34 -25.89
N HIS A 229 -34.52 3.38 -26.02
CA HIS A 229 -35.25 2.59 -27.01
C HIS A 229 -34.83 2.91 -28.46
N SER A 230 -34.46 4.17 -28.72
CA SER A 230 -33.99 4.63 -30.02
C SER A 230 -32.57 4.15 -30.38
N TRP A 231 -31.79 3.67 -29.41
CA TRP A 231 -30.39 3.27 -29.64
C TRP A 231 -30.30 1.80 -30.06
N ILE A 232 -29.21 1.47 -30.74
CA ILE A 232 -28.82 0.09 -31.05
C ILE A 232 -27.61 -0.27 -30.18
N ILE A 233 -27.43 -1.55 -29.84
CA ILE A 233 -26.14 -2.03 -29.34
C ILE A 233 -25.56 -2.93 -30.42
N THR A 234 -24.32 -2.64 -30.82
CA THR A 234 -23.59 -3.39 -31.84
C THR A 234 -22.21 -3.76 -31.33
N ASP A 235 -21.38 -4.41 -32.13
CA ASP A 235 -20.02 -4.75 -31.76
C ASP A 235 -19.00 -3.70 -32.26
N ALA A 236 -17.81 -3.66 -31.66
CA ALA A 236 -16.77 -2.72 -32.08
C ALA A 236 -16.36 -2.91 -33.54
N LYS A 237 -16.43 -4.15 -34.04
CA LYS A 237 -16.14 -4.49 -35.44
C LYS A 237 -17.10 -3.79 -36.41
N SER A 238 -18.38 -3.64 -36.06
CA SER A 238 -19.40 -3.00 -36.90
C SER A 238 -19.21 -1.49 -36.99
N VAL A 239 -18.67 -0.87 -35.93
CA VAL A 239 -18.44 0.59 -35.87
C VAL A 239 -17.02 1.01 -36.24
N CYS A 240 -16.12 0.08 -36.56
CA CYS A 240 -14.75 0.36 -36.98
C CYS A 240 -14.52 -0.09 -38.42
N SER A 241 -13.71 0.66 -39.18
CA SER A 241 -13.21 0.20 -40.49
C SER A 241 -12.05 -0.78 -40.34
N LYS A 242 -11.31 -0.66 -39.22
CA LYS A 242 -10.16 -1.52 -38.92
C LYS A 242 -9.91 -1.56 -37.42
N ILE A 243 -9.63 -2.76 -36.91
CA ILE A 243 -9.07 -2.99 -35.58
C ILE A 243 -7.81 -3.83 -35.77
N THR A 244 -6.66 -3.31 -35.34
CA THR A 244 -5.36 -3.97 -35.54
C THR A 244 -4.41 -3.63 -34.40
N ASP A 245 -3.33 -4.37 -34.22
CA ASP A 245 -2.30 -4.08 -33.22
C ASP A 245 -1.04 -3.45 -33.81
N GLY A 246 -0.23 -2.85 -32.94
CA GLY A 246 1.12 -2.43 -33.28
C GLY A 246 2.07 -3.60 -33.51
N GLU A 247 3.32 -3.31 -33.86
CA GLU A 247 4.33 -4.28 -34.29
C GLU A 247 4.69 -5.30 -33.19
N HIS A 248 4.73 -6.60 -33.55
CA HIS A 248 5.13 -7.69 -32.65
C HIS A 248 6.64 -7.78 -32.49
N ASN A 249 7.37 -7.53 -33.58
CA ASN A 249 8.83 -7.52 -33.59
C ASN A 249 9.33 -6.09 -33.45
N THR A 250 9.49 -5.65 -32.20
CA THR A 250 9.82 -4.25 -31.88
C THR A 250 11.05 -3.80 -32.68
N PRO A 251 10.97 -2.72 -33.47
CA PRO A 251 12.10 -2.22 -34.25
C PRO A 251 13.25 -1.76 -33.34
N PRO A 252 14.51 -1.79 -33.82
CA PRO A 252 15.64 -1.27 -33.05
C PRO A 252 15.44 0.22 -32.79
N ARG A 253 15.53 0.59 -31.51
CA ARG A 253 15.32 1.96 -31.04
C ARG A 253 16.51 2.85 -31.37
N GLN A 254 16.22 4.12 -31.59
CA GLN A 254 17.20 5.17 -31.85
C GLN A 254 17.11 6.27 -30.78
N GLN A 255 18.16 7.09 -30.66
CA GLN A 255 18.16 8.24 -29.75
C GLN A 255 17.29 9.41 -30.26
N SER A 256 17.01 9.44 -31.56
CA SER A 256 16.16 10.43 -32.23
C SER A 256 15.59 9.83 -33.51
N GLY A 257 14.52 10.43 -34.06
CA GLY A 257 13.86 9.96 -35.26
C GLY A 257 12.34 10.11 -35.18
N GLU A 258 11.63 9.15 -35.77
CA GLU A 258 10.17 9.06 -35.77
C GLU A 258 9.66 8.38 -34.49
N LEU A 259 8.45 8.74 -34.06
CA LEU A 259 7.92 8.29 -32.78
C LEU A 259 7.47 6.82 -32.80
N LEU A 260 7.86 6.09 -31.75
CA LEU A 260 7.40 4.73 -31.46
C LEU A 260 6.69 4.69 -30.11
N LEU A 261 5.39 4.48 -30.13
CA LEU A 261 4.53 4.50 -28.95
C LEU A 261 4.25 3.09 -28.46
N SER A 262 4.16 2.98 -27.15
CA SER A 262 3.75 1.77 -26.44
C SER A 262 2.66 2.07 -25.42
N ALA A 263 2.31 1.08 -24.59
CA ALA A 263 1.34 1.25 -23.52
C ALA A 263 1.68 2.40 -22.55
N ARG A 264 2.96 2.80 -22.43
CA ARG A 264 3.38 3.95 -21.61
C ARG A 264 2.85 5.29 -22.12
N ASN A 265 2.60 5.39 -23.43
CA ASN A 265 2.20 6.62 -24.11
C ASN A 265 0.68 6.81 -24.13
N VAL A 266 -0.10 5.74 -23.95
CA VAL A 266 -1.57 5.81 -23.92
C VAL A 266 -2.02 6.18 -22.50
N ARG A 267 -2.55 7.40 -22.34
CA ARG A 267 -3.10 7.94 -21.10
C ARG A 267 -4.61 8.07 -21.21
N ASP A 268 -5.29 8.25 -20.07
CA ASP A 268 -6.75 8.32 -19.99
C ASP A 268 -7.31 9.53 -20.76
N GLY A 269 -7.51 9.35 -22.06
CA GLY A 269 -8.05 10.36 -22.98
C GLY A 269 -7.03 11.01 -23.92
N PHE A 270 -5.72 10.87 -23.70
CA PHE A 270 -4.71 11.56 -24.49
C PHE A 270 -3.44 10.73 -24.70
N ILE A 271 -2.61 11.17 -25.65
CA ILE A 271 -1.32 10.54 -25.95
C ILE A 271 -0.20 11.38 -25.32
N ASP A 272 0.64 10.73 -24.53
CA ASP A 272 1.82 11.31 -23.90
C ASP A 272 3.05 11.14 -24.80
N TYR A 273 3.51 12.25 -25.36
CA TYR A 273 4.69 12.31 -26.23
C TYR A 273 5.98 12.69 -25.50
N ALA A 274 5.94 12.93 -24.19
CA ALA A 274 7.13 13.37 -23.45
C ALA A 274 8.13 12.23 -23.20
N ASP A 275 7.63 11.01 -23.00
CA ASP A 275 8.43 9.80 -22.76
C ASP A 275 8.20 8.76 -23.87
N VAL A 276 8.96 8.90 -24.96
CA VAL A 276 8.74 8.16 -26.22
C VAL A 276 10.05 7.56 -26.76
N ASP A 277 9.95 6.41 -27.41
CA ASP A 277 11.08 5.79 -28.11
C ASP A 277 11.10 6.32 -29.56
N TYR A 278 12.27 6.29 -30.21
CA TYR A 278 12.41 6.70 -31.60
C TYR A 278 12.82 5.55 -32.52
N ILE A 279 12.42 5.63 -33.78
CA ILE A 279 12.72 4.70 -34.86
C ILE A 279 13.09 5.46 -36.14
N SER A 280 13.65 4.75 -37.13
CA SER A 280 14.01 5.40 -38.40
C SER A 280 12.77 5.69 -39.27
N VAL A 281 12.90 6.64 -40.21
CA VAL A 281 11.84 6.97 -41.16
C VAL A 281 11.45 5.77 -42.02
N GLU A 282 12.42 4.94 -42.42
CA GLU A 282 12.19 3.71 -43.18
C GLU A 282 11.38 2.69 -42.37
N GLN A 283 11.68 2.57 -41.08
CA GLN A 283 10.93 1.71 -40.17
C GLN A 283 9.50 2.20 -39.99
N LEU A 284 9.31 3.49 -39.72
CA LEU A 284 7.99 4.10 -39.62
C LEU A 284 7.16 3.80 -40.88
N ARG A 285 7.71 4.07 -42.08
CA ARG A 285 7.04 3.78 -43.36
C ARG A 285 6.68 2.30 -43.50
N LYS A 286 7.52 1.38 -43.04
CA LYS A 286 7.24 -0.06 -43.07
C LYS A 286 6.11 -0.44 -42.12
N LEU A 287 6.15 0.03 -40.88
CA LEU A 287 5.17 -0.31 -39.84
C LEU A 287 3.78 0.27 -40.16
N ARG A 288 3.74 1.50 -40.68
CA ARG A 288 2.49 2.18 -41.08
C ARG A 288 1.72 1.48 -42.19
N LYS A 289 2.35 0.60 -42.99
CA LYS A 289 1.61 -0.22 -43.98
C LYS A 289 0.53 -1.10 -43.35
N ARG A 290 0.80 -1.62 -42.14
CA ARG A 290 -0.14 -2.49 -41.41
C ARG A 290 -0.96 -1.71 -40.40
N CYS A 291 -0.33 -0.84 -39.62
CA CYS A 291 -0.96 -0.12 -38.53
C CYS A 291 -0.65 1.37 -38.69
N ASP A 292 -1.64 2.14 -39.16
CA ASP A 292 -1.51 3.53 -39.60
C ASP A 292 -2.39 4.46 -38.76
N PRO A 293 -1.93 4.94 -37.59
CA PRO A 293 -2.71 5.85 -36.78
C PRO A 293 -2.90 7.19 -37.49
N GLU A 294 -4.15 7.67 -37.51
CA GLU A 294 -4.59 8.94 -38.06
C GLU A 294 -5.43 9.70 -37.04
N LYS A 295 -5.63 11.01 -37.28
CA LYS A 295 -6.47 11.84 -36.42
C LYS A 295 -7.88 11.26 -36.28
N ASN A 296 -8.41 11.31 -35.07
CA ASN A 296 -9.68 10.73 -34.61
C ASN A 296 -9.70 9.20 -34.45
N ASP A 297 -8.59 8.51 -34.72
CA ASP A 297 -8.47 7.10 -34.33
C ASP A 297 -8.40 6.96 -32.81
N VAL A 298 -8.79 5.78 -32.32
CA VAL A 298 -8.75 5.45 -30.89
C VAL A 298 -7.70 4.38 -30.63
N LEU A 299 -6.86 4.63 -29.63
CA LEU A 299 -5.89 3.66 -29.14
C LEU A 299 -6.43 2.98 -27.90
N ILE A 300 -6.17 1.68 -27.75
CA ILE A 300 -6.43 0.94 -26.51
C ILE A 300 -5.23 0.08 -26.14
N VAL A 301 -4.82 0.13 -24.87
CA VAL A 301 -3.74 -0.72 -24.37
C VAL A 301 -4.22 -2.17 -24.31
N SER A 302 -3.48 -3.05 -24.97
CA SER A 302 -3.78 -4.49 -25.05
C SER A 302 -2.91 -5.36 -24.18
N VAL A 303 -1.75 -4.87 -23.72
CA VAL A 303 -0.78 -5.66 -22.94
C VAL A 303 -0.20 -4.85 -21.79
N GLY A 304 -0.09 -5.47 -20.62
CA GLY A 304 0.60 -4.91 -19.44
C GLY A 304 -0.33 -4.54 -18.29
N ALA A 305 0.19 -3.82 -17.29
CA ALA A 305 -0.57 -3.45 -16.08
C ALA A 305 -1.72 -2.44 -16.34
N THR A 306 -1.83 -1.97 -17.58
CA THR A 306 -2.61 -0.79 -17.96
C THR A 306 -3.60 -1.10 -19.08
N ILE A 307 -3.90 -2.39 -19.28
CA ILE A 307 -4.86 -2.89 -20.25
C ILE A 307 -6.20 -2.17 -20.12
N GLY A 308 -6.80 -1.86 -21.26
CA GLY A 308 -8.08 -1.16 -21.35
C GLY A 308 -7.95 0.37 -21.34
N ARG A 309 -6.80 0.95 -20.97
CA ARG A 309 -6.59 2.40 -21.09
C ARG A 309 -6.72 2.83 -22.55
N THR A 310 -7.38 3.95 -22.79
CA THR A 310 -7.64 4.46 -24.14
C THR A 310 -7.28 5.92 -24.30
N ALA A 311 -6.88 6.29 -25.52
CA ALA A 311 -6.60 7.66 -25.92
C ALA A 311 -7.14 7.93 -27.33
N ILE A 312 -7.49 9.19 -27.59
CA ILE A 312 -7.79 9.68 -28.92
C ILE A 312 -6.49 10.14 -29.59
N VAL A 313 -6.36 9.90 -30.89
CA VAL A 313 -5.35 10.55 -31.72
C VAL A 313 -5.88 11.95 -32.07
N SER A 314 -5.57 12.96 -31.25
CA SER A 314 -6.06 14.34 -31.45
C SER A 314 -5.28 15.12 -32.51
N ASP A 315 -4.03 14.74 -32.75
CA ASP A 315 -3.05 15.52 -33.48
C ASP A 315 -2.65 14.82 -34.79
N ASN A 316 -2.16 15.57 -35.77
CA ASN A 316 -1.63 15.03 -37.02
C ASN A 316 -0.16 14.60 -36.89
N ILE A 317 0.21 14.03 -35.73
CA ILE A 317 1.58 13.58 -35.46
C ILE A 317 1.73 12.16 -36.01
N SER A 318 2.78 11.94 -36.80
CA SER A 318 3.09 10.62 -37.34
C SER A 318 3.83 9.78 -36.32
N PHE A 319 3.35 8.56 -36.10
CA PHE A 319 3.99 7.60 -35.22
C PHE A 319 3.67 6.16 -35.58
N ALA A 320 4.45 5.22 -35.03
CA ALA A 320 4.21 3.78 -35.06
C ALA A 320 3.81 3.28 -33.67
N LEU A 321 3.08 2.17 -33.63
CA LEU A 321 2.68 1.47 -32.41
C LEU A 321 3.45 0.15 -32.27
N VAL A 322 3.78 -0.23 -31.04
CA VAL A 322 4.18 -1.61 -30.71
C VAL A 322 2.97 -2.46 -30.28
N ARG A 323 3.15 -3.78 -30.22
CA ARG A 323 2.12 -4.78 -29.88
C ARG A 323 1.24 -4.45 -28.67
N SER A 324 1.77 -3.72 -27.69
CA SER A 324 1.05 -3.39 -26.46
C SER A 324 -0.13 -2.43 -26.66
N VAL A 325 -0.35 -1.92 -27.88
CA VAL A 325 -1.41 -0.99 -28.23
C VAL A 325 -2.16 -1.48 -29.46
N LEU A 326 -3.49 -1.49 -29.37
CA LEU A 326 -4.41 -1.68 -30.48
C LEU A 326 -4.84 -0.33 -31.04
N LEU A 327 -4.96 -0.27 -32.37
CA LEU A 327 -5.51 0.83 -33.14
C LEU A 327 -6.93 0.47 -33.57
N LEU A 328 -7.90 1.32 -33.24
CA LEU A 328 -9.26 1.28 -33.71
C LEU A 328 -9.47 2.48 -34.63
N LYS A 329 -9.89 2.23 -35.87
CA LYS A 329 -10.29 3.25 -36.84
C LYS A 329 -11.82 3.36 -36.85
N PRO A 330 -12.42 4.28 -36.08
CA PRO A 330 -13.87 4.37 -35.95
C PRO A 330 -14.51 4.93 -37.24
N LYS A 331 -15.70 4.41 -37.57
CA LYS A 331 -16.64 5.01 -38.54
C LYS A 331 -17.67 5.92 -37.85
N ILE A 332 -17.55 6.05 -36.53
CA ILE A 332 -18.34 6.90 -35.64
C ILE A 332 -17.45 8.00 -35.05
N SER A 333 -18.00 8.88 -34.22
CA SER A 333 -17.16 9.85 -33.49
C SER A 333 -16.11 9.12 -32.65
N GLY A 334 -14.82 9.39 -32.92
CA GLY A 334 -13.72 8.77 -32.18
C GLY A 334 -13.73 9.13 -30.70
N TYR A 335 -14.09 10.37 -30.36
CA TYR A 335 -14.29 10.79 -28.97
C TYR A 335 -15.41 9.99 -28.30
N PHE A 336 -16.53 9.78 -28.99
CA PHE A 336 -17.62 8.97 -28.46
C PHE A 336 -17.19 7.51 -28.25
N LEU A 337 -16.52 6.88 -29.23
CA LEU A 337 -15.99 5.53 -29.06
C LEU A 337 -15.01 5.44 -27.89
N MET A 338 -14.12 6.43 -27.74
CA MET A 338 -13.21 6.52 -26.60
C MET A 338 -13.98 6.59 -25.28
N TYR A 339 -15.01 7.42 -25.16
CA TYR A 339 -15.85 7.51 -23.96
C TYR A 339 -16.60 6.21 -23.67
N CYS A 340 -17.08 5.51 -24.70
CA CYS A 340 -17.64 4.17 -24.55
C CYS A 340 -16.61 3.23 -23.90
N LEU A 341 -15.42 3.14 -24.48
CA LEU A 341 -14.36 2.27 -23.99
C LEU A 341 -13.89 2.66 -22.59
N GLN A 342 -13.91 3.95 -22.21
CA GLN A 342 -13.53 4.42 -20.86
C GLN A 342 -14.61 4.21 -19.80
N SER A 343 -15.86 3.97 -20.20
CA SER A 343 -16.95 3.78 -19.24
C SER A 343 -16.63 2.62 -18.29
N PRO A 344 -16.90 2.77 -16.97
CA PRO A 344 -16.75 1.70 -15.99
C PRO A 344 -17.32 0.35 -16.46
N LEU A 345 -18.51 0.39 -17.06
CA LEU A 345 -19.20 -0.79 -17.57
C LEU A 345 -18.41 -1.55 -18.64
N LEU A 346 -17.86 -0.87 -19.65
CA LEU A 346 -17.04 -1.53 -20.68
C LEU A 346 -15.66 -1.91 -20.15
N GLN A 347 -15.08 -1.10 -19.25
CA GLN A 347 -13.81 -1.42 -18.60
C GLN A 347 -13.90 -2.73 -17.79
N ASP A 348 -15.03 -3.00 -17.15
CA ASP A 348 -15.22 -4.25 -16.41
C ASP A 348 -15.37 -5.45 -17.35
N LEU A 349 -16.02 -5.29 -18.51
CA LEU A 349 -16.04 -6.31 -19.56
C LEU A 349 -14.64 -6.60 -20.10
N ILE A 350 -13.85 -5.56 -20.41
CA ILE A 350 -12.46 -5.70 -20.87
C ILE A 350 -11.61 -6.47 -19.86
N LYS A 351 -11.73 -6.14 -18.56
CA LYS A 351 -10.97 -6.82 -17.50
C LYS A 351 -11.35 -8.28 -17.39
N GLU A 352 -12.63 -8.62 -17.54
CA GLU A 352 -13.10 -10.00 -17.46
C GLU A 352 -12.62 -10.85 -18.62
N SER A 353 -12.62 -10.30 -19.83
CA SER A 353 -12.03 -10.95 -21.00
C SER A 353 -10.53 -11.25 -20.85
N CYS A 354 -9.85 -10.60 -19.90
CA CYS A 354 -8.44 -10.80 -19.61
C CYS A 354 -8.15 -11.78 -18.44
N LYS A 355 -9.18 -12.28 -17.72
CA LYS A 355 -8.99 -13.18 -16.56
C LYS A 355 -8.64 -14.59 -17.03
N GLY A 356 -7.51 -15.14 -16.57
CA GLY A 356 -7.13 -16.55 -16.78
C GLY A 356 -5.81 -16.81 -17.51
N VAL A 357 -5.07 -15.76 -17.91
CA VAL A 357 -3.79 -15.89 -18.63
C VAL A 357 -2.64 -15.40 -17.74
N ALA A 358 -1.49 -16.10 -17.74
CA ALA A 358 -0.30 -15.73 -16.96
C ALA A 358 0.21 -14.30 -17.24
N GLN A 359 -0.07 -13.78 -18.44
CA GLN A 359 0.06 -12.38 -18.81
C GLN A 359 -1.29 -11.90 -19.32
N ALA A 360 -1.92 -10.95 -18.63
CA ALA A 360 -3.16 -10.34 -19.10
C ALA A 360 -2.95 -9.74 -20.50
N HIS A 361 -3.86 -10.04 -21.41
CA HIS A 361 -3.77 -9.64 -22.81
C HIS A 361 -5.20 -9.49 -23.38
N LEU A 362 -5.51 -8.33 -23.96
CA LEU A 362 -6.74 -8.11 -24.71
C LEU A 362 -6.46 -8.40 -26.19
N TYR A 363 -7.04 -9.46 -26.75
CA TYR A 363 -6.83 -9.78 -28.17
C TYR A 363 -7.80 -9.00 -29.07
N ILE A 364 -7.46 -8.97 -30.35
CA ILE A 364 -8.27 -8.34 -31.40
C ILE A 364 -9.66 -9.00 -31.46
N THR A 365 -9.75 -10.31 -31.22
CA THR A 365 -11.02 -11.05 -31.19
C THR A 365 -11.97 -10.55 -30.11
N GLU A 366 -11.51 -10.36 -28.87
CA GLU A 366 -12.38 -9.85 -27.82
C GLU A 366 -12.68 -8.36 -28.06
N THR A 367 -11.70 -7.60 -28.56
CA THR A 367 -11.90 -6.19 -28.91
C THR A 367 -12.99 -6.02 -29.97
N ASN A 368 -12.98 -6.84 -31.02
CA ASN A 368 -14.00 -6.85 -32.08
C ASN A 368 -15.42 -7.05 -31.53
N ASN A 369 -15.54 -7.87 -30.47
CA ASN A 369 -16.82 -8.28 -29.90
C ASN A 369 -17.30 -7.36 -28.76
N LEU A 370 -16.58 -6.30 -28.42
CA LEU A 370 -16.99 -5.38 -27.36
C LEU A 370 -18.34 -4.73 -27.70
N PRO A 371 -19.32 -4.71 -26.77
CA PRO A 371 -20.62 -4.14 -27.02
C PRO A 371 -20.54 -2.60 -27.00
N ILE A 372 -20.78 -1.97 -28.15
CA ILE A 372 -20.77 -0.53 -28.33
C ILE A 372 -22.22 -0.02 -28.49
N PRO A 373 -22.68 0.92 -27.63
CA PRO A 373 -23.94 1.61 -27.87
C PRO A 373 -23.80 2.51 -29.11
N PHE A 374 -24.81 2.46 -29.98
CA PHE A 374 -24.88 3.22 -31.21
C PHE A 374 -26.13 4.11 -31.18
N PRO A 375 -25.98 5.39 -30.78
CA PRO A 375 -26.97 6.44 -31.01
C PRO A 375 -26.78 7.09 -32.37
N SER A 376 -27.72 7.94 -32.79
CA SER A 376 -27.58 8.67 -34.04
C SER A 376 -26.34 9.58 -34.04
N PHE A 377 -25.75 9.86 -35.20
CA PHE A 377 -24.54 10.69 -35.31
C PHE A 377 -24.71 12.06 -34.67
N ALA A 378 -25.87 12.69 -34.88
CA ALA A 378 -26.21 13.97 -34.25
C ALA A 378 -26.23 13.85 -32.71
N GLU A 379 -26.72 12.72 -32.18
CA GLU A 379 -26.72 12.47 -30.74
C GLU A 379 -25.31 12.19 -30.20
N GLN A 380 -24.46 11.47 -30.95
CA GLN A 380 -23.05 11.24 -30.57
C GLN A 380 -22.30 12.56 -30.35
N GLU A 381 -22.50 13.54 -31.25
CA GLU A 381 -21.90 14.87 -31.11
C GLU A 381 -22.37 15.57 -29.83
N GLN A 382 -23.67 15.49 -29.52
CA GLN A 382 -24.19 16.05 -28.27
C GLN A 382 -23.65 15.36 -27.03
N ILE A 383 -23.49 14.04 -27.06
CA ILE A 383 -22.87 13.30 -25.96
C ILE A 383 -21.45 13.81 -25.72
N VAL A 384 -20.65 13.95 -26.78
CA VAL A 384 -19.28 14.48 -26.68
C VAL A 384 -19.29 15.88 -26.06
N ILE A 385 -20.16 16.78 -26.52
CA ILE A 385 -20.30 18.14 -25.96
C ILE A 385 -20.64 18.11 -24.45
N GLN A 386 -21.57 17.25 -24.03
CA GLN A 386 -21.95 17.17 -22.61
C GLN A 386 -20.82 16.57 -21.76
N VAL A 387 -20.17 15.50 -22.22
CA VAL A 387 -19.04 14.88 -21.52
C VAL A 387 -17.91 15.87 -21.37
N ASP A 388 -17.52 16.57 -22.44
CA ASP A 388 -16.46 17.59 -22.42
C ASP A 388 -16.76 18.69 -21.41
N LYS A 389 -18.01 19.18 -21.36
CA LYS A 389 -18.44 20.21 -20.40
C LYS A 389 -18.28 19.73 -18.95
N HIS A 390 -18.71 18.51 -18.66
CA HIS A 390 -18.58 17.91 -17.34
C HIS A 390 -17.11 17.64 -16.97
N PHE A 391 -16.30 17.18 -17.93
CA PHE A 391 -14.90 16.86 -17.72
C PHE A 391 -14.06 18.12 -17.49
N ARG A 392 -14.31 19.22 -18.22
CA ARG A 392 -13.68 20.52 -17.94
C ARG A 392 -13.95 20.99 -16.52
N THR A 393 -15.18 20.81 -16.03
CA THR A 393 -15.54 21.17 -14.64
C THR A 393 -14.79 20.28 -13.65
N ALA A 394 -14.72 18.97 -13.92
CA ALA A 394 -14.00 18.02 -13.09
C ALA A 394 -12.49 18.30 -13.05
N GLU A 395 -11.86 18.63 -14.18
CA GLU A 395 -10.45 18.98 -14.26
C GLU A 395 -10.12 20.25 -13.46
N GLN A 396 -10.98 21.27 -13.50
CA GLN A 396 -10.82 22.46 -12.67
C GLN A 396 -10.88 22.15 -11.16
N LEU A 397 -11.74 21.21 -10.76
CA LEU A 397 -11.81 20.75 -9.37
C LEU A 397 -10.55 19.95 -9.01
N GLU A 398 -10.11 19.02 -9.86
CA GLU A 398 -8.88 18.25 -9.66
C GLU A 398 -7.67 19.17 -9.48
N GLU A 399 -7.53 20.20 -10.32
CA GLU A 399 -6.41 21.12 -10.24
C GLU A 399 -6.44 21.95 -8.95
N LYS A 400 -7.61 22.45 -8.55
CA LYS A 400 -7.79 23.14 -7.26
C LYS A 400 -7.41 22.23 -6.09
N THR A 401 -7.88 20.98 -6.09
CA THR A 401 -7.57 20.01 -5.03
C THR A 401 -6.09 19.65 -5.01
N LYS A 402 -5.42 19.50 -6.17
CA LYS A 402 -3.94 19.31 -6.24
C LYS A 402 -3.19 20.49 -5.63
N VAL A 403 -3.60 21.72 -5.94
CA VAL A 403 -3.01 22.93 -5.36
C VAL A 403 -3.22 22.96 -3.84
N THR A 404 -4.41 22.59 -3.34
CA THR A 404 -4.69 22.48 -1.91
C THR A 404 -3.78 21.44 -1.24
N LEU A 405 -3.67 20.24 -1.81
CA LEU A 405 -2.79 19.18 -1.29
C LEU A 405 -1.33 19.64 -1.20
N LYS A 406 -0.85 20.36 -2.22
CA LYS A 406 0.51 20.93 -2.22
C LYS A 406 0.68 21.99 -1.13
N LYS A 407 -0.30 22.89 -0.96
CA LYS A 407 -0.29 23.91 0.10
C LYS A 407 -0.25 23.27 1.48
N VAL A 408 -0.96 22.18 1.70
CA VAL A 408 -0.93 21.43 2.96
C VAL A 408 0.47 20.88 3.24
N ASP A 409 1.13 20.28 2.24
CA ASP A 409 2.52 19.79 2.35
C ASP A 409 3.51 20.93 2.67
N ASP A 410 3.42 22.04 1.94
CA ASP A 410 4.30 23.21 2.14
C ASP A 410 4.09 23.87 3.52
N LEU A 411 2.85 23.88 4.01
CA LEU A 411 2.49 24.44 5.30
C LEU A 411 2.98 23.57 6.46
N GLN A 412 2.89 22.24 6.34
CA GLN A 412 3.51 21.31 7.29
C GLN A 412 5.01 21.56 7.42
N ARG A 413 5.73 21.67 6.28
CA ARG A 413 7.17 22.02 6.28
C ARG A 413 7.43 23.36 6.96
N SER A 414 6.63 24.37 6.63
CA SER A 414 6.78 25.73 7.17
C SER A 414 6.58 25.78 8.70
N ILE A 415 5.60 25.04 9.22
CA ILE A 415 5.33 24.98 10.66
C ILE A 415 6.47 24.30 11.42
N PHE A 416 7.03 23.21 10.90
CA PHE A 416 8.22 22.63 11.50
C PHE A 416 9.39 23.62 11.50
N GLN A 417 9.60 24.37 10.41
CA GLN A 417 10.63 25.40 10.39
C GLN A 417 10.39 26.51 11.43
N LEU A 418 9.14 26.96 11.62
CA LEU A 418 8.78 27.95 12.63
C LEU A 418 8.97 27.41 14.06
N ALA A 419 8.56 26.17 14.32
CA ALA A 419 8.72 25.52 15.61
C ALA A 419 10.20 25.45 16.01
N TYR A 420 11.05 24.91 15.14
CA TYR A 420 12.45 24.65 15.47
C TYR A 420 13.39 25.84 15.22
N SER A 421 12.87 26.96 14.72
CA SER A 421 13.57 28.26 14.74
C SER A 421 13.25 29.09 15.99
N GLY A 422 12.40 28.58 16.88
CA GLY A 422 11.96 29.28 18.09
C GLY A 422 10.97 30.42 17.82
N ARG A 423 10.34 30.47 16.64
CA ARG A 423 9.34 31.49 16.28
C ARG A 423 7.93 31.17 16.79
N ILE A 424 7.68 29.92 17.15
CA ILE A 424 6.46 29.50 17.85
C ILE A 424 6.59 29.74 19.38
N ALA A 425 7.68 30.33 19.86
CA ALA A 425 7.87 30.61 21.28
C ALA A 425 7.46 32.06 21.66
N VAL A 426 6.30 32.23 22.30
CA VAL A 426 6.05 33.38 23.19
C VAL A 426 5.17 32.92 24.36
N ASN A 427 5.78 32.56 25.49
CA ASN A 427 5.10 32.62 26.78
C ASN A 427 5.70 33.80 27.58
N PRO A 428 4.94 34.88 27.85
CA PRO A 428 5.39 35.99 28.69
C PRO A 428 5.39 35.55 30.17
N GLY A 429 6.42 34.79 30.55
CA GLY A 429 6.56 34.24 31.90
C GLY A 429 7.79 33.34 32.10
N ALA A 430 8.46 32.93 31.02
CA ALA A 430 9.71 32.19 31.12
C ALA A 430 10.77 33.07 31.80
N GLY A 431 11.11 32.73 33.05
CA GLY A 431 12.27 33.29 33.73
C GLY A 431 13.50 33.22 32.84
N LYS A 432 14.45 34.14 33.02
CA LYS A 432 15.72 34.16 32.27
C LYS A 432 16.36 32.77 32.36
N VAL A 433 16.27 31.98 31.29
CA VAL A 433 16.96 30.69 31.21
C VAL A 433 18.39 30.97 30.77
N ASP A 434 19.34 30.77 31.69
CA ASP A 434 20.76 31.04 31.49
C ASP A 434 21.55 29.74 31.26
N SER A 435 22.89 29.81 31.34
CA SER A 435 23.74 28.63 31.16
C SER A 435 23.64 27.62 32.32
N VAL A 436 23.14 28.02 33.49
CA VAL A 436 23.02 27.16 34.68
C VAL A 436 21.97 26.08 34.44
N TRP A 437 20.76 26.47 34.02
CA TRP A 437 19.71 25.50 33.68
C TRP A 437 20.17 24.47 32.65
N PHE A 438 20.89 24.91 31.62
CA PHE A 438 21.34 24.01 30.56
C PHE A 438 22.36 22.99 31.08
N ASN A 439 23.26 23.42 31.97
CA ASN A 439 24.22 22.52 32.62
C ASN A 439 23.49 21.48 33.50
N GLU A 440 22.48 21.90 34.26
CA GLU A 440 21.63 21.00 35.05
C GLU A 440 20.90 19.99 34.15
N PHE A 441 20.35 20.44 33.02
CA PHE A 441 19.71 19.57 32.04
C PHE A 441 20.64 18.49 31.48
N VAL A 442 21.89 18.86 31.16
CA VAL A 442 22.92 17.91 30.68
C VAL A 442 23.26 16.90 31.77
N GLU A 443 23.44 17.35 33.02
CA GLU A 443 23.71 16.47 34.15
C GLU A 443 22.57 15.47 34.39
N LEU A 444 21.32 15.96 34.41
CA LEU A 444 20.14 15.10 34.54
C LEU A 444 20.05 14.06 33.42
N ASN A 445 20.38 14.42 32.17
CA ASN A 445 20.44 13.47 31.06
C ASN A 445 21.50 12.39 31.28
N ASN A 446 22.69 12.77 31.73
CA ASN A 446 23.76 11.81 31.99
C ASN A 446 23.34 10.81 33.08
N VAL A 447 22.73 11.29 34.16
CA VAL A 447 22.19 10.43 35.23
C VAL A 447 21.09 9.52 34.69
N ALA A 448 20.10 10.06 33.98
CA ALA A 448 19.00 9.29 33.40
C ALA A 448 19.51 8.20 32.46
N ARG A 449 20.51 8.52 31.64
CA ARG A 449 21.17 7.57 30.73
C ARG A 449 21.83 6.42 31.47
N GLN A 450 22.61 6.73 32.51
CA GLN A 450 23.29 5.70 33.31
C GLN A 450 22.28 4.78 34.01
N ASN A 451 21.21 5.36 34.57
CA ASN A 451 20.12 4.60 35.17
C ASN A 451 19.43 3.70 34.13
N PHE A 452 19.17 4.22 32.93
CA PHE A 452 18.57 3.46 31.84
C PHE A 452 19.44 2.27 31.42
N ILE A 453 20.73 2.50 31.20
CA ILE A 453 21.70 1.45 30.82
C ILE A 453 21.78 0.38 31.91
N THR A 454 21.88 0.80 33.17
CA THR A 454 21.99 -0.11 34.32
C THR A 454 20.74 -0.98 34.48
N ASN A 455 19.55 -0.37 34.41
CA ASN A 455 18.28 -1.09 34.49
C ASN A 455 18.10 -2.06 33.33
N ASN A 456 18.41 -1.65 32.10
CA ASN A 456 18.28 -2.53 30.93
C ASN A 456 19.30 -3.67 30.92
N LYS A 457 20.51 -3.45 31.44
CA LYS A 457 21.50 -4.53 31.63
C LYS A 457 20.96 -5.57 32.62
N ALA A 458 20.42 -5.14 33.75
CA ALA A 458 19.80 -6.03 34.73
C ALA A 458 18.60 -6.80 34.16
N ILE A 459 17.75 -6.14 33.35
CA ILE A 459 16.61 -6.79 32.66
C ILE A 459 17.10 -7.80 31.60
N SER A 460 18.11 -7.44 30.81
CA SER A 460 18.72 -8.33 29.82
C SER A 460 19.29 -9.59 30.46
N ASP A 461 19.99 -9.46 31.59
CA ASP A 461 20.59 -10.61 32.28
C ASP A 461 19.52 -11.52 32.90
N LYS A 462 18.43 -10.95 33.43
CA LYS A 462 17.23 -11.70 33.84
C LYS A 462 16.57 -12.43 32.66
N LYS A 463 16.38 -11.75 31.52
CA LYS A 463 15.82 -12.35 30.29
C LYS A 463 16.68 -13.49 29.76
N LYS A 464 18.01 -13.33 29.70
CA LYS A 464 18.94 -14.39 29.29
C LYS A 464 18.87 -15.60 30.20
N THR A 465 18.76 -15.39 31.52
CA THR A 465 18.62 -16.47 32.50
C THR A 465 17.29 -17.21 32.35
N ALA A 466 16.19 -16.47 32.16
CA ALA A 466 14.87 -17.04 31.92
C ALA A 466 14.79 -17.78 30.58
N TYR A 467 15.38 -17.23 29.52
CA TYR A 467 15.46 -17.85 28.20
C TYR A 467 16.31 -19.12 28.21
N LYS A 468 17.44 -19.11 28.93
CA LYS A 468 18.25 -20.31 29.16
C LYS A 468 17.42 -21.39 29.86
N LYS A 469 16.71 -21.06 30.95
CA LYS A 469 15.79 -22.00 31.63
C LYS A 469 14.69 -22.53 30.71
N LEU A 470 14.05 -21.67 29.90
CA LEU A 470 13.03 -22.05 28.93
C LEU A 470 13.59 -22.97 27.84
N ARG A 471 14.78 -22.65 27.32
CA ARG A 471 15.45 -23.45 26.30
C ARG A 471 15.92 -24.80 26.84
N ASP A 472 16.40 -24.84 28.08
CA ASP A 472 16.78 -26.07 28.77
C ASP A 472 15.54 -26.97 29.01
N VAL A 473 14.39 -26.39 29.34
CA VAL A 473 13.10 -27.10 29.45
C VAL A 473 12.57 -27.56 28.07
N MET A 474 12.77 -26.77 27.01
CA MET A 474 12.38 -27.12 25.64
C MET A 474 13.31 -28.15 24.99
N ALA A 475 14.58 -28.22 25.39
CA ALA A 475 15.60 -29.10 24.82
C ALA A 475 15.53 -30.55 25.35
N THR A 476 14.85 -30.81 26.46
CA THR A 476 14.64 -32.16 27.00
C THR A 476 13.22 -32.65 26.71
N LYS A 477 12.85 -32.78 25.44
CA LYS A 477 11.55 -33.34 25.05
C LYS A 477 11.71 -34.69 24.40
N LYS A 478 10.92 -35.63 24.92
CA LYS A 478 11.06 -37.07 24.75
C LYS A 478 9.88 -37.62 23.94
N SER A 479 10.04 -38.78 23.30
CA SER A 479 8.88 -39.54 22.78
C SER A 479 7.98 -39.98 23.93
N ILE A 480 6.71 -40.32 23.67
CA ILE A 480 5.82 -40.80 24.75
C ILE A 480 6.44 -42.03 25.45
N ILE A 481 7.12 -42.90 24.69
CA ILE A 481 7.84 -44.07 25.22
C ILE A 481 8.91 -43.66 26.22
N GLU A 482 9.77 -42.71 25.85
CA GLU A 482 10.86 -42.24 26.71
C GLU A 482 10.37 -41.49 27.97
N ILE A 483 9.18 -40.87 27.89
CA ILE A 483 8.50 -40.23 29.03
C ILE A 483 8.00 -41.31 30.00
N LEU A 484 7.36 -42.36 29.48
CA LEU A 484 6.82 -43.47 30.27
C LEU A 484 7.93 -44.31 30.90
N GLU A 485 9.02 -44.60 30.18
CA GLU A 485 10.18 -45.35 30.69
C GLU A 485 10.96 -44.58 31.78
N GLY A 486 10.92 -43.24 31.76
CA GLY A 486 11.57 -42.39 32.75
C GLY A 486 10.72 -42.07 33.99
N ALA A 487 9.46 -42.52 34.04
CA ALA A 487 8.54 -42.17 35.11
C ALA A 487 8.87 -42.92 36.42
N THR A 488 9.50 -42.23 37.36
CA THR A 488 9.99 -42.78 38.65
C THR A 488 8.92 -43.38 39.58
N LYS A 489 7.63 -43.16 39.31
CA LYS A 489 6.51 -43.61 40.17
C LYS A 489 5.55 -44.60 39.50
N ASN A 490 5.89 -45.15 38.33
CA ASN A 490 5.02 -46.09 37.58
C ASN A 490 3.59 -45.54 37.30
N GLN A 491 3.42 -44.22 37.36
CA GLN A 491 2.17 -43.51 37.03
C GLN A 491 2.48 -42.07 36.57
N ILE A 492 1.77 -41.59 35.54
CA ILE A 492 1.82 -40.21 35.05
C ILE A 492 0.42 -39.79 34.55
N THR A 493 0.08 -38.50 34.64
CA THR A 493 -1.17 -38.01 34.04
C THR A 493 -1.00 -37.86 32.53
N VAL A 494 -2.08 -38.03 31.76
CA VAL A 494 -2.05 -37.84 30.29
C VAL A 494 -1.70 -36.38 29.93
N GLU A 495 -2.15 -35.42 30.74
CA GLU A 495 -1.85 -33.99 30.57
C GLU A 495 -0.37 -33.68 30.80
N ASP A 496 0.25 -34.23 31.84
CA ASP A 496 1.68 -34.06 32.09
C ASP A 496 2.52 -34.75 31.01
N ALA A 497 2.09 -35.91 30.51
CA ALA A 497 2.73 -36.61 29.40
C ALA A 497 2.62 -35.80 28.09
N TRP A 498 1.45 -35.19 27.83
CA TRP A 498 1.23 -34.29 26.70
C TRP A 498 2.19 -33.11 26.73
N HIS A 499 2.27 -32.38 27.85
CA HIS A 499 3.14 -31.22 28.00
C HIS A 499 4.64 -31.53 27.91
N GLN A 500 5.05 -32.75 28.29
CA GLN A 500 6.43 -33.22 28.20
C GLN A 500 6.78 -33.80 26.82
N SER A 501 5.78 -34.08 25.99
CA SER A 501 5.97 -34.64 24.64
C SER A 501 6.46 -33.60 23.64
N HIS A 502 7.11 -34.08 22.60
CA HIS A 502 7.52 -33.27 21.46
C HIS A 502 6.34 -32.80 20.57
N TYR A 503 5.17 -33.43 20.69
CA TYR A 503 3.95 -33.05 19.95
C TYR A 503 3.29 -31.77 20.46
N TYR A 504 3.51 -31.41 21.74
CA TYR A 504 2.88 -30.25 22.38
C TYR A 504 3.15 -28.92 21.64
N GLU A 505 4.37 -28.71 21.15
CA GLU A 505 4.73 -27.47 20.46
C GLU A 505 4.24 -27.42 19.01
N LYS A 506 4.04 -28.58 18.40
CA LYS A 506 3.54 -28.70 17.03
C LYS A 506 2.00 -28.64 16.96
N GLY A 507 1.32 -28.75 18.10
CA GLY A 507 -0.14 -28.80 18.17
C GLY A 507 -0.72 -30.09 17.59
N GLU A 508 0.12 -31.13 17.44
CA GLU A 508 -0.19 -32.42 16.84
C GLU A 508 -0.84 -33.35 17.88
N ILE A 509 -2.01 -32.94 18.39
CA ILE A 509 -2.69 -33.68 19.46
C ILE A 509 -3.17 -35.06 19.01
N GLU A 510 -3.50 -35.19 17.73
CA GLU A 510 -3.91 -36.45 17.10
C GLU A 510 -2.75 -37.45 17.05
N ASP A 511 -1.57 -37.03 16.59
CA ASP A 511 -0.37 -37.86 16.56
C ASP A 511 0.09 -38.29 17.96
N PHE A 512 -0.10 -37.42 18.97
CA PHE A 512 0.14 -37.77 20.37
C PHE A 512 -0.78 -38.89 20.86
N TYR A 513 -2.08 -38.80 20.57
CA TYR A 513 -3.01 -39.85 20.95
C TYR A 513 -2.79 -41.14 20.15
N GLU A 514 -2.35 -41.06 18.88
CA GLU A 514 -1.96 -42.22 18.08
C GLU A 514 -0.72 -42.93 18.63
N GLU A 515 0.35 -42.20 18.96
CA GLU A 515 1.54 -42.79 19.59
C GLU A 515 1.16 -43.41 20.94
N LEU A 516 0.37 -42.70 21.77
CA LEU A 516 -0.10 -43.17 23.07
C LEU A 516 -0.92 -44.46 22.94
N GLU A 517 -1.81 -44.53 21.95
CA GLU A 517 -2.62 -45.71 21.69
C GLU A 517 -1.77 -46.88 21.18
N SER A 518 -0.76 -46.61 20.34
CA SER A 518 0.20 -47.61 19.85
C SER A 518 1.03 -48.24 20.98
N VAL A 519 1.41 -47.44 21.98
CA VAL A 519 2.13 -47.89 23.18
C VAL A 519 1.22 -48.76 24.06
N SER A 520 -0.07 -48.44 24.14
CA SER A 520 -1.04 -49.24 24.89
C SER A 520 -1.39 -50.59 24.23
N LYS A 521 -1.23 -50.72 22.89
CA LYS A 521 -1.71 -51.87 22.11
C LYS A 521 -0.65 -52.91 21.72
N LYS A 522 0.67 -52.69 21.92
CA LYS A 522 1.69 -53.70 21.60
C LYS A 522 1.70 -54.83 22.63
N ASN A 523 1.17 -56.00 22.22
CA ASN A 523 1.40 -57.29 22.85
C ASN A 523 1.65 -58.34 21.75
N LYS A 524 2.94 -58.63 21.48
CA LYS A 524 3.45 -59.90 20.91
C LYS A 524 4.97 -59.83 20.75
N SER A 525 5.66 -60.69 21.52
CA SER A 525 7.11 -61.01 21.50
C SER A 525 8.10 -60.16 22.33
N GLY A 526 7.82 -59.99 23.63
CA GLY A 526 8.69 -60.71 24.57
C GLY A 526 9.45 -59.97 25.68
N LYS A 527 9.25 -58.67 25.91
CA LYS A 527 9.53 -57.99 27.21
C LYS A 527 8.78 -56.65 27.21
N ILE A 528 7.61 -56.60 27.86
CA ILE A 528 6.75 -55.41 27.90
C ILE A 528 6.25 -55.18 29.32
N VAL A 529 6.27 -53.92 29.73
CA VAL A 529 5.59 -53.36 30.89
C VAL A 529 4.34 -52.65 30.33
N SER A 530 3.13 -53.16 30.58
CA SER A 530 1.90 -52.62 29.97
C SER A 530 1.35 -51.45 30.78
N TRP A 531 0.82 -50.39 30.16
CA TRP A 531 0.20 -49.26 30.87
C TRP A 531 -1.32 -49.25 30.64
N GLU A 532 -2.11 -49.02 31.70
CA GLU A 532 -3.57 -48.96 31.65
C GLU A 532 -4.11 -47.58 32.08
N PHE A 533 -5.24 -47.19 31.48
CA PHE A 533 -5.95 -45.97 31.82
C PHE A 533 -6.79 -46.18 33.07
N THR A 534 -6.55 -45.39 34.11
CA THR A 534 -7.34 -45.40 35.34
C THR A 534 -7.86 -44.01 35.65
N ASN A 535 -9.06 -43.93 36.22
CA ASN A 535 -9.62 -42.65 36.64
C ASN A 535 -8.99 -42.20 37.97
N SER A 536 -8.53 -40.95 38.01
CA SER A 536 -8.04 -40.30 39.23
C SER A 536 -9.18 -40.00 40.19
N SER A 537 -8.95 -40.18 41.49
CA SER A 537 -9.90 -39.82 42.55
C SER A 537 -10.18 -38.31 42.65
N LYS A 538 -9.40 -37.47 41.94
CA LYS A 538 -9.58 -36.02 41.85
C LYS A 538 -10.14 -35.54 40.50
N GLY A 539 -10.60 -36.45 39.65
CA GLY A 539 -11.00 -36.16 38.26
C GLY A 539 -9.80 -36.09 37.33
N GLY A 540 -9.88 -36.76 36.17
CA GLY A 540 -8.79 -36.88 35.19
C GLY A 540 -8.36 -38.32 34.93
N VAL A 541 -7.67 -38.55 33.81
CA VAL A 541 -7.22 -39.88 33.35
C VAL A 541 -5.72 -40.06 33.65
N LEU A 542 -5.37 -41.14 34.34
CA LEU A 542 -4.01 -41.54 34.67
C LEU A 542 -3.57 -42.71 33.80
N LEU A 543 -2.31 -42.70 33.37
CA LEU A 543 -1.63 -43.87 32.83
C LEU A 543 -0.87 -44.54 33.98
N LYS A 544 -1.19 -45.80 34.26
CA LYS A 544 -0.50 -46.60 35.28
C LYS A 544 0.15 -47.82 34.68
N LEU A 545 1.36 -48.11 35.12
CA LEU A 545 2.08 -49.31 34.75
C LEU A 545 1.45 -50.52 35.46
N LYS A 546 1.19 -51.58 34.69
CA LYS A 546 0.51 -52.81 35.08
C LYS A 546 1.50 -53.89 35.51
#